data_AF-A0A2I0SYW9-F1
#
_entry.id   AF-A0A2I0SYW9-F1
#
_cell.length_a   1.000
_cell.length_b   1.000
_cell.length_c   1.000
_cell.angle_alpha   90.00
_cell.angle_beta   90.00
_cell.angle_gamma   90.00
#
_symmetry.space_group_name_H-M   'P 1'
#
loop_
_entity.id
_entity.type
_entity.pdbx_description
1 polymer ?
#
loop_
_entity_poly.entity_id
_entity_poly.type
_entity_poly.pdbx_seq_one_letter_code
_entity_poly.pdbx_strand_id
1 'polypeptide(L)'
;MVRNAKLVGQSIIAYLQKKGYPEVALHFVKDEKTRFSLALECGNIEIALEAAKALDDKNCWEKLGEVALLQGNHQIVEMCYQRTKNFDRLSFLYLITGNLEKLRKMMKIAEIRKDMSGHYQNALYLGDVAERVRILKNCGQSE
;
A
#
# COMPACT_ATOMS: atom_id res chain seq x y z
N MET A 1 36.76 14.22 -15.51
CA MET A 1 36.85 14.83 -14.16
C MET A 1 35.84 14.12 -13.27
N VAL A 2 36.30 13.22 -12.40
CA VAL A 2 35.49 12.17 -11.77
C VAL A 2 34.68 12.74 -10.59
N ARG A 3 33.42 12.30 -10.49
CA ARG A 3 32.37 12.63 -9.52
C ARG A 3 32.70 12.24 -8.05
N ASN A 4 33.84 12.65 -7.52
CA ASN A 4 34.32 12.23 -6.19
C ASN A 4 33.39 12.66 -5.03
N ALA A 5 32.75 13.84 -5.12
CA ALA A 5 31.83 14.29 -4.08
C ALA A 5 30.58 13.39 -3.92
N LYS A 6 30.12 12.76 -5.02
CA LYS A 6 28.94 11.88 -5.00
C LYS A 6 29.27 10.53 -4.37
N LEU A 7 30.47 10.01 -4.62
CA LEU A 7 30.97 8.76 -4.03
C LEU A 7 31.15 8.88 -2.51
N VAL A 8 31.77 9.97 -2.05
CA VAL A 8 31.98 10.21 -0.60
C VAL A 8 30.65 10.31 0.14
N GLY A 9 29.64 10.98 -0.43
CA GLY A 9 28.30 11.03 0.15
C GLY A 9 27.65 9.65 0.29
N GLN A 10 27.77 8.78 -0.73
CA GLN A 10 27.26 7.41 -0.66
C GLN A 10 28.02 6.54 0.35
N SER A 11 29.34 6.72 0.48
CA SER A 11 30.14 6.02 1.49
C SER A 11 29.78 6.44 2.92
N ILE A 12 29.50 7.72 3.15
CA ILE A 12 29.05 8.24 4.46
C ILE A 12 27.66 7.69 4.79
N ILE A 13 26.73 7.67 3.83
CA ILE A 13 25.39 7.09 4.02
C ILE A 13 25.49 5.60 4.39
N ALA A 14 26.26 4.82 3.63
CA ALA A 14 26.45 3.40 3.91
C ALA A 14 27.13 3.14 5.26
N TYR A 15 28.06 4.03 5.67
CA TYR A 15 28.70 3.95 6.98
C TYR A 15 27.73 4.25 8.13
N LEU A 16 26.92 5.30 8.01
CA LEU A 16 25.91 5.67 9.00
C LEU A 16 24.82 4.59 9.15
N GLN A 17 24.40 4.00 8.03
CA GLN A 17 23.46 2.89 8.00
C GLN A 17 24.03 1.66 8.73
N LYS A 18 25.29 1.28 8.44
CA LYS A 18 25.97 0.18 9.16
C LYS A 18 26.16 0.45 10.66
N LYS A 19 26.29 1.72 11.06
CA LYS A 19 26.42 2.12 12.46
C LYS A 19 25.09 2.25 13.19
N GLY A 20 23.95 2.08 12.51
CA GLY A 20 22.63 2.17 13.12
C GLY A 20 22.11 3.61 13.29
N TYR A 21 22.64 4.59 12.55
CA TYR A 21 22.15 5.97 12.53
C TYR A 21 21.56 6.36 11.16
N PRO A 22 20.54 5.63 10.66
CA PRO A 22 19.94 5.91 9.36
C PRO A 22 19.15 7.23 9.34
N GLU A 23 18.68 7.73 10.49
CA GLU A 23 17.99 9.02 10.59
C GLU A 23 18.88 10.21 10.19
N VAL A 24 20.14 10.19 10.64
CA VAL A 24 21.11 11.23 10.28
C VAL A 24 21.43 11.15 8.78
N ALA A 25 21.52 9.93 8.23
CA ALA A 25 21.78 9.72 6.82
C ALA A 25 20.68 10.28 5.92
N LEU A 26 19.42 10.25 6.37
CA LEU A 26 18.24 10.76 5.64
C LEU A 26 18.38 12.24 5.25
N HIS A 27 19.02 13.06 6.10
CA HIS A 27 19.25 14.48 5.82
C HIS A 27 20.26 14.73 4.69
N PHE A 28 21.21 13.81 4.49
CA PHE A 28 22.26 13.96 3.48
C PHE A 28 21.88 13.34 2.12
N VAL A 29 20.78 12.59 2.07
CA VAL A 29 20.34 11.88 0.86
C VAL A 29 19.52 12.83 -0.02
N LYS A 30 19.98 13.03 -1.26
CA LYS A 30 19.25 13.79 -2.30
C LYS A 30 18.47 12.90 -3.27
N ASP A 31 18.79 11.61 -3.32
CA ASP A 31 18.16 10.65 -4.24
C ASP A 31 16.91 10.05 -3.59
N GLU A 32 15.76 10.15 -4.25
CA GLU A 32 14.46 9.76 -3.67
C GLU A 32 14.34 8.24 -3.43
N LYS A 33 14.96 7.40 -4.28
CA LYS A 33 14.95 5.94 -4.10
C LYS A 33 15.73 5.51 -2.87
N THR A 34 16.88 6.14 -2.67
CA THR A 34 17.71 5.92 -1.49
C THR A 34 17.02 6.47 -0.24
N ARG A 35 16.38 7.64 -0.35
CA ARG A 35 15.61 8.26 0.74
C ARG A 35 14.45 7.38 1.17
N PHE A 36 13.71 6.83 0.22
CA PHE A 36 12.61 5.89 0.47
C PHE A 36 13.09 4.64 1.21
N SER A 37 14.17 4.03 0.73
CA SER A 37 14.72 2.81 1.34
C SER A 37 15.18 3.05 2.78
N LEU A 38 15.88 4.15 3.03
CA LEU A 38 16.31 4.55 4.37
C LEU A 38 15.13 4.89 5.28
N ALA A 39 14.12 5.61 4.78
CA ALA A 39 12.93 5.97 5.55
C ALA A 39 12.13 4.72 5.98
N LEU A 40 12.03 3.71 5.11
CA LEU A 40 11.44 2.42 5.46
C LEU A 40 12.24 1.69 6.55
N GLU A 41 13.57 1.69 6.47
CA GLU A 41 14.43 1.07 7.49
C GLU A 41 14.35 1.78 8.85
N CYS A 42 14.20 3.10 8.84
CA CYS A 42 13.98 3.89 10.06
C CYS A 42 12.56 3.72 10.63
N GLY A 43 11.64 3.14 9.86
CA GLY A 43 10.22 3.12 10.19
C GLY A 43 9.56 4.51 10.13
N ASN A 44 10.16 5.50 9.47
CA ASN A 44 9.56 6.82 9.32
C ASN A 44 8.62 6.83 8.09
N ILE A 45 7.35 6.50 8.34
CA ILE A 45 6.35 6.31 7.28
C ILE A 45 5.97 7.62 6.60
N GLU A 46 6.01 8.75 7.30
CA GLU A 46 5.67 10.06 6.71
C GLU A 46 6.66 10.43 5.60
N ILE A 47 7.96 10.31 5.89
CA ILE A 47 8.99 10.61 4.89
C ILE A 47 9.02 9.54 3.79
N ALA A 48 8.80 8.26 4.15
CA ALA A 48 8.67 7.20 3.15
C ALA A 48 7.48 7.44 2.23
N LEU A 49 6.39 8.00 2.75
CA LEU A 49 5.21 8.34 1.97
C LEU A 49 5.45 9.50 1.02
N GLU A 50 6.11 10.56 1.46
CA GLU A 50 6.50 11.67 0.58
C GLU A 50 7.42 11.19 -0.55
N ALA A 51 8.41 10.37 -0.22
CA ALA A 51 9.31 9.78 -1.21
C ALA A 51 8.56 8.84 -2.18
N ALA A 52 7.61 8.03 -1.70
CA ALA A 52 6.80 7.16 -2.55
C ALA A 52 5.89 7.95 -3.50
N LYS A 53 5.33 9.09 -3.05
CA LYS A 53 4.55 10.00 -3.90
C LYS A 53 5.39 10.62 -5.01
N ALA A 54 6.65 10.96 -4.72
CA ALA A 54 7.56 11.53 -5.70
C ALA A 54 8.04 10.51 -6.73
N LEU A 55 8.31 9.27 -6.29
CA LEU A 55 8.71 8.16 -7.16
C LEU A 55 7.56 7.60 -8.01
N ASP A 56 6.33 7.61 -7.50
CA ASP A 56 5.11 7.05 -8.10
C ASP A 56 5.24 5.62 -8.68
N ASP A 57 6.14 4.83 -8.10
CA ASP A 57 6.41 3.46 -8.51
C ASP A 57 5.51 2.47 -7.75
N LYS A 58 4.83 1.56 -8.46
CA LYS A 58 3.96 0.53 -7.86
C LYS A 58 4.68 -0.30 -6.79
N ASN A 59 5.92 -0.71 -7.06
CA ASN A 59 6.73 -1.49 -6.12
C ASN A 59 7.05 -0.73 -4.83
N CYS A 60 7.20 0.61 -4.90
CA CYS A 60 7.43 1.43 -3.72
C CYS A 60 6.15 1.48 -2.87
N TRP A 61 4.99 1.65 -3.50
CA TRP A 61 3.71 1.62 -2.79
C TRP A 61 3.42 0.27 -2.11
N GLU A 62 3.78 -0.85 -2.74
CA GLU A 62 3.64 -2.18 -2.13
C GLU A 62 4.53 -2.33 -0.89
N LYS A 63 5.81 -1.98 -0.99
CA LYS A 63 6.75 -2.01 0.16
C LYS A 63 6.32 -1.08 1.28
N LEU A 64 5.86 0.13 0.95
CA LEU A 64 5.34 1.08 1.94
C LEU A 64 4.12 0.50 2.67
N GLY A 65 3.21 -0.14 1.92
CA GLY A 65 2.04 -0.79 2.48
C GLY A 65 2.38 -1.92 3.46
N GLU A 66 3.40 -2.74 3.17
CA GLU A 66 3.86 -3.80 4.07
C GLU A 66 4.43 -3.25 5.38
N VAL A 67 5.32 -2.25 5.30
CA VAL A 67 5.92 -1.63 6.50
C VAL A 67 4.87 -0.86 7.31
N ALA A 68 3.97 -0.13 6.64
CA ALA A 68 2.88 0.57 7.31
C ALA A 68 1.91 -0.41 8.00
N LEU A 69 1.68 -1.58 7.42
CA LEU A 69 0.86 -2.63 8.03
C LEU A 69 1.53 -3.21 9.29
N LEU A 70 2.84 -3.44 9.25
CA LEU A 70 3.62 -3.90 10.41
C LEU A 70 3.57 -2.90 11.58
N GLN A 71 3.51 -1.60 11.29
CA GLN A 71 3.36 -0.56 12.30
C GLN A 71 1.91 -0.33 12.75
N GLY A 72 0.93 -0.97 12.09
CA GLY A 72 -0.49 -0.77 12.39
C GLY A 72 -1.08 0.54 11.86
N ASN A 73 -0.38 1.26 10.96
CA ASN A 73 -0.90 2.49 10.37
C ASN A 73 -1.86 2.18 9.21
N HIS A 74 -3.10 1.83 9.56
CA HIS A 74 -4.12 1.42 8.60
C HIS A 74 -4.51 2.52 7.58
N GLN A 75 -4.34 3.80 7.92
CA GLN A 75 -4.69 4.92 7.02
C GLN A 75 -3.75 4.97 5.81
N ILE A 76 -2.44 4.80 6.06
CA ILE A 76 -1.44 4.80 5.00
C ILE A 76 -1.55 3.51 4.17
N VAL A 77 -1.83 2.37 4.81
CA VAL A 77 -2.10 1.10 4.11
C VAL A 77 -3.30 1.23 3.16
N GLU A 78 -4.39 1.85 3.60
CA GLU A 78 -5.57 2.11 2.76
C GLU A 78 -5.18 2.89 1.49
N MET A 79 -4.41 3.96 1.65
CA MET A 79 -3.96 4.78 0.53
C MET A 79 -3.03 4.01 -0.41
N CYS A 80 -2.12 3.19 0.13
CA CYS A 80 -1.23 2.34 -0.66
C CYS A 80 -2.01 1.32 -1.50
N TYR A 81 -3.03 0.67 -0.93
CA TYR A 81 -3.88 -0.29 -1.64
C TYR A 81 -4.77 0.37 -2.70
N GLN A 82 -5.26 1.59 -2.45
CA GLN A 82 -5.99 2.36 -3.47
C GLN A 82 -5.08 2.71 -4.66
N ARG A 83 -3.84 3.14 -4.41
CA ARG A 83 -2.85 3.48 -5.46
C ARG A 83 -2.40 2.26 -6.26
N THR A 84 -2.11 1.15 -5.58
CA THR A 84 -1.70 -0.11 -6.20
C THR A 84 -2.87 -0.85 -6.88
N LYS A 85 -4.11 -0.36 -6.70
CA LYS A 85 -5.35 -0.95 -7.23
C LYS A 85 -5.55 -2.39 -6.73
N ASN A 86 -5.14 -2.67 -5.50
CA ASN A 86 -5.30 -3.99 -4.87
C ASN A 86 -6.61 -4.02 -4.06
N PHE A 87 -7.71 -4.34 -4.75
CA PHE A 87 -9.06 -4.28 -4.16
C PHE A 87 -9.33 -5.40 -3.17
N ASP A 88 -8.77 -6.60 -3.37
CA ASP A 88 -8.96 -7.72 -2.44
C ASP A 88 -8.40 -7.40 -1.06
N ARG A 89 -7.16 -6.91 -1.01
CA ARG A 89 -6.52 -6.50 0.25
C ARG A 89 -7.22 -5.30 0.88
N LEU A 90 -7.75 -4.38 0.06
CA LEU A 90 -8.50 -3.22 0.53
C LEU A 90 -9.85 -3.63 1.16
N SER A 91 -10.58 -4.54 0.52
CA SER A 91 -11.84 -5.09 1.06
C SER A 91 -11.62 -5.82 2.37
N PHE A 92 -10.53 -6.59 2.47
CA PHE A 92 -10.13 -7.25 3.72
C PHE A 92 -9.77 -6.25 4.83
N LEU A 93 -9.06 -5.16 4.49
CA LEU A 93 -8.77 -4.08 5.43
C LEU A 93 -10.05 -3.43 5.96
N TYR A 94 -11.05 -3.20 5.10
CA TYR A 94 -12.34 -2.64 5.51
C TYR A 94 -13.17 -3.60 6.36
N LEU A 95 -13.07 -4.91 6.11
CA LEU A 95 -13.67 -5.92 6.96
C LEU A 95 -13.07 -5.87 8.37
N ILE A 96 -11.74 -5.89 8.51
CA ILE A 96 -11.07 -5.89 9.82
C ILE A 96 -11.33 -4.58 10.57
N THR A 97 -11.35 -3.45 9.87
CA THR A 97 -11.63 -2.14 10.49
C THR A 97 -13.12 -1.91 10.78
N GLY A 98 -14.00 -2.80 10.31
CA GLY A 98 -15.45 -2.69 10.49
C GLY A 98 -16.10 -1.56 9.68
N ASN A 99 -15.42 -1.04 8.64
CA ASN A 99 -15.94 0.07 7.84
C ASN A 99 -16.92 -0.43 6.76
N LEU A 100 -18.17 -0.65 7.17
CA LEU A 100 -19.24 -1.15 6.30
C LEU A 100 -19.59 -0.20 5.15
N GLU A 101 -19.46 1.12 5.35
CA GLU A 101 -19.74 2.10 4.30
C GLU A 101 -18.74 2.02 3.15
N LYS A 102 -17.44 1.97 3.47
CA LYS A 102 -16.39 1.83 2.46
C LYS A 102 -16.46 0.47 1.78
N LEU A 103 -16.80 -0.58 2.53
CA LEU A 103 -17.02 -1.91 1.97
C LEU A 103 -18.20 -1.94 0.97
N ARG A 104 -19.31 -1.24 1.26
CA ARG A 104 -20.43 -1.08 0.33
C ARG A 104 -20.04 -0.31 -0.93
N LYS A 105 -19.15 0.67 -0.82
CA LYS A 105 -18.57 1.37 -1.99
C LYS A 105 -17.68 0.41 -2.80
N MET A 106 -16.89 -0.45 -2.15
CA MET A 106 -16.07 -1.46 -2.85
C MET A 106 -16.93 -2.46 -3.62
N MET A 107 -18.07 -2.88 -3.07
CA MET A 107 -19.03 -3.73 -3.76
C MET A 107 -19.46 -3.12 -5.11
N LYS A 108 -19.88 -1.84 -5.11
CA LYS A 108 -20.26 -1.13 -6.35
C LYS A 108 -19.10 -1.01 -7.34
N ILE A 109 -17.88 -0.82 -6.85
CA ILE A 109 -16.69 -0.75 -7.72
C ILE A 109 -16.40 -2.12 -8.35
N ALA A 110 -16.55 -3.21 -7.61
CA ALA A 110 -16.39 -4.57 -8.13
C ALA A 110 -17.46 -4.89 -9.19
N GLU A 111 -18.70 -4.45 -8.98
CA GLU A 111 -19.80 -4.57 -9.95
C GLU A 111 -19.47 -3.83 -11.26
N ILE A 112 -19.03 -2.58 -11.20
CA ILE A 112 -18.64 -1.78 -12.38
C ILE A 112 -17.47 -2.44 -13.14
N ARG A 113 -16.53 -3.03 -12.41
CA ARG A 113 -15.37 -3.73 -12.99
C ARG A 113 -15.70 -5.11 -13.56
N LYS A 114 -16.92 -5.60 -13.35
CA LYS A 114 -17.34 -6.98 -13.66
C LYS A 114 -16.47 -8.05 -12.98
N ASP A 115 -15.90 -7.70 -11.82
CA ASP A 115 -15.17 -8.66 -10.99
C ASP A 115 -16.17 -9.40 -10.10
N MET A 116 -16.71 -10.51 -10.62
CA MET A 116 -17.76 -11.28 -9.95
C MET A 116 -17.26 -11.91 -8.65
N SER A 117 -15.98 -12.31 -8.58
CA SER A 117 -15.37 -12.90 -7.40
C SER A 117 -15.22 -11.86 -6.28
N GLY A 118 -14.65 -10.69 -6.60
CA GLY A 118 -14.53 -9.59 -5.64
C GLY A 118 -15.90 -9.05 -5.21
N HIS A 119 -16.88 -9.03 -6.11
CA HIS A 119 -18.25 -8.64 -5.79
C HIS A 119 -18.89 -9.63 -4.81
N TYR A 120 -18.78 -10.93 -5.07
CA TYR A 120 -19.31 -11.96 -4.17
C TYR A 120 -18.65 -11.93 -2.79
N GLN A 121 -17.32 -11.77 -2.73
CA GLN A 121 -16.58 -11.69 -1.48
C GLN A 121 -16.99 -10.46 -0.65
N ASN A 122 -17.19 -9.31 -1.29
CA ASN A 122 -17.71 -8.11 -0.62
C ASN A 122 -19.14 -8.28 -0.11
N ALA A 123 -20.01 -8.94 -0.89
CA ALA A 123 -21.37 -9.27 -0.46
C ALA A 123 -21.38 -10.25 0.71
N LEU A 124 -20.45 -11.22 0.72
CA LEU A 124 -20.24 -12.14 1.85
C LEU A 124 -19.81 -11.39 3.10
N TYR A 125 -18.86 -10.46 2.99
CA TYR A 125 -18.40 -9.62 4.11
C TYR A 125 -19.49 -8.71 4.67
N LEU A 126 -20.42 -8.25 3.84
CA LEU A 126 -21.57 -7.46 4.28
C LEU A 126 -22.74 -8.30 4.80
N GLY A 127 -22.69 -9.62 4.65
CA GLY A 127 -23.78 -10.52 5.02
C GLY A 127 -25.01 -10.40 4.12
N ASP A 128 -24.89 -9.80 2.93
CA ASP A 128 -26.02 -9.59 2.02
C ASP A 128 -26.30 -10.85 1.19
N VAL A 129 -27.20 -11.70 1.69
CA VAL A 129 -27.57 -12.97 1.05
C VAL A 129 -28.33 -12.74 -0.26
N ALA A 130 -29.19 -11.72 -0.32
CA ALA A 130 -29.97 -11.42 -1.51
C ALA A 130 -29.05 -11.05 -2.68
N GLU A 131 -28.03 -10.24 -2.38
CA GLU A 131 -27.02 -9.84 -3.35
C GLU A 131 -26.19 -11.03 -3.84
N ARG A 132 -25.79 -11.92 -2.93
CA ARG A 132 -25.05 -13.16 -3.29
C ARG A 132 -25.84 -14.03 -4.26
N VAL A 133 -27.13 -14.22 -4.02
CA VAL A 133 -28.01 -14.99 -4.92
C VAL A 133 -28.11 -14.30 -6.28
N ARG A 134 -28.22 -12.97 -6.32
CA ARG A 134 -28.25 -12.19 -7.56
C ARG A 134 -26.98 -12.37 -8.38
N ILE A 135 -25.81 -12.28 -7.75
CA ILE A 135 -24.50 -12.47 -8.41
C ILE A 135 -24.39 -13.88 -8.97
N LEU A 136 -24.76 -14.91 -8.20
CA LEU A 136 -24.70 -16.31 -8.64
C LEU A 136 -25.65 -16.59 -9.82
N LYS A 137 -26.89 -16.06 -9.77
CA LYS A 137 -27.82 -16.11 -10.91
C LYS A 137 -27.27 -15.43 -12.15
N ASN A 138 -26.64 -14.27 -11.99
CA ASN A 138 -26.01 -13.55 -13.11
C ASN A 138 -24.82 -14.32 -13.73
N CYS A 139 -24.15 -15.16 -12.95
CA CYS A 139 -23.09 -16.07 -13.44
C CYS A 139 -23.63 -17.34 -14.12
N GLY A 140 -24.96 -17.53 -14.22
CA GLY A 140 -25.56 -18.73 -14.78
C GLY A 140 -25.47 -19.96 -13.88
N GLN A 141 -25.15 -19.78 -12.59
CA GLN A 141 -25.15 -20.84 -11.58
C GLN A 141 -26.56 -21.04 -11.03
N SER A 142 -27.45 -21.53 -11.89
CA SER A 142 -28.83 -21.86 -11.55
C SER A 142 -29.08 -23.35 -11.75
N GLU A 143 -28.96 -24.11 -10.66
CA GLU A 143 -29.73 -25.33 -10.40
C GLU A 143 -30.47 -25.16 -9.07
#